data_AF-A0A7W8KCX7-F1
#
_entry.id   AF-A0A7W8KCX7-F1
#
_cell.length_a   1.000
_cell.length_b   1.000
_cell.length_c   1.000
_cell.angle_alpha   90.00
_cell.angle_beta   90.00
_cell.angle_gamma   90.00
#
_symmetry.space_group_name_H-M   'P 1'
#
loop_
_entity.id
_entity.type
_entity.pdbx_description
1 polymer ?
#
loop_
_entity_poly.entity_id
_entity_poly.type
_entity_poly.pdbx_seq_one_letter_code
_entity_poly.pdbx_strand_id
1 'polypeptide(L)'
;MVELVVQQIRQRGLAQEVEARVQSMKRLTKFTVQGTAVGSDKNIQLDEVSILADPETIRNLGVFLISAASAMSTNGVEHMHLQDVIEDFDHEENVDFIALNSRLIKTV
;
A
#
# COMPACT_ATOMS: atom_id res chain seq x y z
N MET A 1 -6.06 15.66 -39.97
CA MET A 1 -4.73 15.03 -39.82
C MET A 1 -3.94 15.60 -38.65
N VAL A 2 -3.73 16.92 -38.57
CA VAL A 2 -2.91 17.56 -37.52
C VAL A 2 -3.39 17.23 -36.09
N GLU A 3 -4.69 17.29 -35.84
CA GLU A 3 -5.27 17.05 -34.51
C GLU A 3 -5.07 15.61 -34.01
N LEU A 4 -5.13 14.64 -34.92
CA LEU A 4 -4.90 13.22 -34.64
C LEU A 4 -3.44 12.96 -34.26
N VAL A 5 -2.51 13.65 -34.93
CA VAL A 5 -1.07 13.61 -34.61
C VAL A 5 -0.81 14.26 -33.26
N VAL A 6 -1.45 15.39 -32.95
CA VAL A 6 -1.34 16.07 -31.65
C VAL A 6 -1.87 15.18 -30.51
N GLN A 7 -2.99 14.49 -30.71
CA GLN A 7 -3.52 13.54 -29.72
C GLN A 7 -2.58 12.35 -29.50
N GLN A 8 -2.02 11.77 -30.56
CA GLN A 8 -1.05 10.67 -30.44
C GLN A 8 0.24 11.11 -29.73
N ILE A 9 0.73 12.33 -29.99
CA ILE A 9 1.90 12.88 -29.29
C ILE A 9 1.58 13.06 -27.80
N ARG A 10 0.41 13.59 -27.46
CA ARG A 10 -0.02 13.79 -26.06
C ARG A 10 -0.18 12.46 -25.30
N GLN A 11 -0.77 11.44 -25.94
CA GLN A 11 -0.91 10.10 -25.36
C GLN A 11 0.44 9.41 -25.16
N ARG A 12 1.39 9.58 -26.10
CA ARG A 12 2.76 9.07 -25.95
C ARG A 12 3.51 9.76 -24.81
N GLY A 13 3.36 11.08 -24.67
CA GLY A 13 3.94 11.82 -23.55
C GLY A 13 3.39 11.38 -22.20
N LEU A 14 2.07 11.21 -22.10
CA LEU A 14 1.42 10.70 -20.88
C LEU A 14 1.84 9.26 -20.57
N ALA A 15 1.93 8.39 -21.57
CA ALA A 15 2.41 7.02 -21.41
C ALA A 15 3.86 6.98 -20.93
N GLN A 16 4.74 7.81 -21.50
CA GLN A 16 6.13 7.92 -21.06
C GLN A 16 6.27 8.50 -19.66
N GLU A 17 5.42 9.44 -19.26
CA GLU A 17 5.41 10.00 -17.90
C GLU A 17 4.88 8.99 -16.87
N VAL A 18 3.83 8.24 -17.21
CA VAL A 18 3.34 7.10 -16.42
C VAL A 18 4.41 6.02 -16.31
N GLU A 19 5.04 5.65 -17.41
CA GLU A 19 6.11 4.65 -17.46
C GLU A 19 7.35 5.11 -16.67
N ALA A 20 7.71 6.39 -16.73
CA ALA A 20 8.78 6.98 -15.92
C ALA A 20 8.45 7.00 -14.42
N ARG A 21 7.18 7.22 -14.06
CA ARG A 21 6.72 7.15 -12.66
C ARG A 21 6.66 5.70 -12.15
N VAL A 22 6.33 4.73 -13.01
CA VAL A 22 6.44 3.28 -12.72
C VAL A 22 7.91 2.85 -12.57
N GLN A 23 8.82 3.40 -13.39
CA GLN A 23 10.28 3.20 -13.28
C GLN A 23 10.92 3.92 -12.07
N SER A 24 10.15 4.69 -11.30
CA SER A 24 10.62 5.40 -10.10
C SER A 24 10.29 4.68 -8.78
N MET A 25 10.11 3.36 -8.78
CA MET A 25 10.38 2.59 -7.55
C MET A 25 11.87 2.27 -7.52
N LYS A 26 12.67 3.22 -7.03
CA LYS A 26 14.07 2.97 -6.65
C LYS A 26 14.05 1.81 -5.66
N ARG A 27 14.44 0.61 -6.10
CA ARG A 27 14.54 -0.66 -5.34
C ARG A 27 13.92 -0.62 -3.93
N LEU A 28 12.85 -1.39 -3.73
CA LEU A 28 12.34 -1.68 -2.39
C LEU A 28 13.51 -2.07 -1.47
N THR A 29 13.64 -1.38 -0.35
CA THR A 29 14.54 -1.83 0.72
C THR A 29 14.02 -3.16 1.26
N LYS A 30 14.89 -3.95 1.88
CA LYS A 30 14.47 -5.18 2.57
C LYS A 30 13.33 -4.85 3.53
N PHE A 31 12.21 -5.57 3.41
CA PHE A 31 11.07 -5.51 4.32
C PHE A 31 10.61 -6.93 4.62
N THR A 32 9.79 -7.08 5.65
CA THR A 32 9.18 -8.34 6.07
C THR A 32 7.69 -8.14 6.24
N VAL A 33 6.89 -9.14 5.88
CA VAL A 33 5.46 -9.18 6.20
C VAL A 33 5.26 -10.30 7.21
N GLN A 34 4.57 -9.97 8.30
CA GLN A 34 4.23 -10.91 9.35
C GLN A 34 2.70 -10.98 9.46
N GLY A 35 2.17 -12.20 9.51
CA GLY A 35 0.78 -12.46 9.87
C GLY A 35 0.70 -13.04 11.28
N THR A 36 -0.33 -12.69 12.04
CA THR A 36 -0.60 -13.30 13.35
C THR A 36 -1.68 -14.37 13.15
N ALA A 37 -1.41 -15.61 13.59
CA ALA A 37 -2.42 -16.66 13.51
C ALA A 37 -3.60 -16.35 14.44
N VAL A 38 -4.83 -16.56 13.97
CA VAL A 38 -6.05 -16.34 14.76
C VAL A 38 -5.95 -17.11 16.09
N GLY A 39 -6.19 -16.41 17.20
CA GLY A 39 -6.11 -16.99 18.56
C GLY A 39 -4.69 -17.24 19.07
N SER A 40 -3.66 -16.69 18.41
CA SER A 40 -2.27 -16.81 18.83
C SER A 40 -1.58 -15.45 18.82
N ASP A 41 -0.59 -15.28 19.69
CA ASP A 41 0.38 -14.19 19.69
C ASP A 41 1.62 -14.48 18.82
N LYS A 42 1.60 -15.59 18.07
CA LYS A 42 2.72 -16.00 17.22
C LYS A 42 2.63 -15.31 15.87
N ASN A 43 3.70 -14.60 15.54
CA ASN A 43 3.92 -14.04 14.22
C ASN A 43 4.48 -15.10 13.26
N ILE A 44 3.95 -15.14 12.05
CA ILE A 44 4.33 -16.05 10.98
C ILE A 44 4.82 -15.20 9.80
N GLN A 45 6.01 -15.51 9.28
CA GLN A 45 6.51 -14.88 8.07
C GLN A 45 5.71 -15.39 6.87
N LEU A 46 5.26 -14.47 6.01
CA LEU A 46 4.50 -14.80 4.82
C LEU A 46 5.39 -14.69 3.58
N ASP A 47 5.35 -15.70 2.72
CA ASP A 47 6.03 -15.70 1.42
C ASP A 47 5.20 -14.97 0.34
N GLU A 48 3.87 -14.99 0.48
CA GLU A 48 2.91 -14.33 -0.41
C GLU A 48 1.68 -13.83 0.38
N VAL A 49 1.08 -12.73 -0.09
CA VAL A 49 -0.24 -12.24 0.36
C VAL A 49 -1.13 -12.06 -0.87
N SER A 50 -2.23 -12.80 -0.93
CA SER A 50 -3.27 -12.62 -1.95
C SER A 50 -4.45 -11.83 -1.34
N ILE A 51 -4.88 -10.76 -2.02
CA ILE A 51 -6.02 -9.94 -1.59
C ILE A 51 -7.15 -10.14 -2.60
N LEU A 52 -8.31 -10.62 -2.14
CA LEU A 52 -9.52 -10.74 -2.93
C LEU A 52 -10.53 -9.69 -2.44
N ALA A 53 -10.77 -8.66 -3.25
CA ALA A 53 -11.73 -7.61 -2.95
C ALA A 53 -12.21 -6.92 -4.24
N ASP A 54 -13.25 -6.11 -4.16
CA ASP A 54 -13.67 -5.26 -5.28
C ASP A 54 -12.65 -4.13 -5.55
N PRO A 55 -12.70 -3.49 -6.74
CA PRO A 55 -11.74 -2.46 -7.10
C PRO A 55 -11.71 -1.23 -6.18
N GLU A 56 -12.85 -0.84 -5.59
CA GLU A 56 -12.93 0.30 -4.69
C GLU A 56 -12.27 -0.03 -3.35
N THR A 57 -12.51 -1.22 -2.82
CA THR A 57 -11.83 -1.73 -1.62
C THR A 57 -10.31 -1.79 -1.83
N ILE A 58 -9.83 -2.33 -2.97
CA ILE A 58 -8.40 -2.33 -3.30
C ILE A 58 -7.83 -0.91 -3.37
N ARG A 59 -8.58 0.05 -3.93
CA ARG A 59 -8.17 1.46 -3.96
C ARG A 59 -8.06 2.05 -2.57
N ASN A 60 -9.03 1.79 -1.69
CA ASN A 60 -9.03 2.31 -0.32
C ASN A 60 -7.87 1.74 0.52
N LEU A 61 -7.54 0.46 0.33
CA LEU A 61 -6.31 -0.14 0.89
C LEU A 61 -5.05 0.59 0.41
N GLY A 62 -4.98 0.94 -0.88
CA GLY A 62 -3.89 1.75 -1.42
C GLY A 62 -3.79 3.14 -0.78
N VAL A 63 -4.92 3.82 -0.59
CA VAL A 63 -4.99 5.13 0.09
C VAL A 63 -4.52 5.01 1.54
N PHE A 64 -4.92 3.96 2.25
CA PHE A 64 -4.44 3.69 3.60
C PHE A 64 -2.90 3.56 3.63
N LEU A 65 -2.31 2.75 2.76
CA LEU A 65 -0.85 2.55 2.71
C LEU A 65 -0.09 3.85 2.39
N ILE A 66 -0.60 4.67 1.47
CA ILE A 66 -0.02 5.98 1.14
C ILE A 66 -0.09 6.91 2.37
N SER A 67 -1.23 6.92 3.05
CA SER A 67 -1.45 7.78 4.23
C SER A 67 -0.56 7.36 5.40
N ALA A 68 -0.44 6.04 5.64
CA ALA A 68 0.47 5.48 6.64
C ALA A 68 1.92 5.87 6.34
N ALA A 69 2.39 5.68 5.11
CA ALA A 69 3.74 6.06 4.70
C ALA A 69 4.00 7.57 4.92
N SER A 70 3.02 8.41 4.60
CA SER A 70 3.07 9.85 4.85
C SER A 70 3.23 10.15 6.35
N ALA A 71 2.32 9.62 7.18
CA ALA A 71 2.33 9.83 8.64
C ALA A 71 3.62 9.31 9.30
N MET A 72 4.15 8.17 8.87
CA MET A 72 5.44 7.65 9.33
C MET A 72 6.60 8.59 8.98
N SER A 73 6.58 9.16 7.79
CA SER A 73 7.66 10.02 7.28
C SER A 73 7.64 11.43 7.86
N THR A 74 6.45 12.01 8.08
CA THR A 74 6.29 13.39 8.53
C THR A 74 6.13 13.51 10.04
N ASN A 75 5.39 12.57 10.65
CA ASN A 75 4.94 12.67 12.04
C ASN A 75 5.67 11.66 12.94
N GLY A 76 6.46 10.75 12.36
CA GLY A 76 7.16 9.71 13.12
C GLY A 76 6.22 8.70 13.76
N VAL A 77 5.05 8.46 13.17
CA VAL A 77 4.11 7.43 13.64
C VAL A 77 4.78 6.06 13.59
N GLU A 78 4.62 5.28 14.66
CA GLU A 78 5.24 3.95 14.80
C GLU A 78 4.51 2.90 13.97
N HIS A 79 3.19 2.88 14.06
CA HIS A 79 2.32 1.99 13.29
C HIS A 79 0.96 2.64 13.07
N MET A 80 0.21 2.13 12.10
CA MET A 80 -1.15 2.57 11.82
C MET A 80 -2.01 1.36 11.47
N HIS A 81 -3.19 1.26 12.04
CA HIS A 81 -4.17 0.21 11.78
C HIS A 81 -5.22 0.67 10.77
N LEU A 82 -5.72 -0.25 9.94
CA LEU A 82 -6.80 0.04 9.01
C LEU A 82 -8.13 0.23 9.75
N GLN A 83 -8.37 -0.59 10.77
CA GLN A 83 -9.57 -0.48 11.61
C GLN A 83 -9.74 0.90 12.28
N ASP A 84 -8.64 1.63 12.52
CA ASP A 84 -8.69 2.95 13.15
C ASP A 84 -9.12 4.06 12.19
N VAL A 85 -9.06 3.81 10.87
CA VAL A 85 -9.37 4.81 9.83
C VAL A 85 -10.65 4.51 9.06
N ILE A 86 -11.24 3.34 9.24
CA ILE A 86 -12.51 2.93 8.62
C ILE A 86 -13.60 3.00 9.68
N GLU A 87 -14.65 3.81 9.42
CA GLU A 87 -15.72 4.07 10.40
C GLU A 87 -16.54 2.82 10.74
N ASP A 88 -16.83 1.98 9.74
CA ASP A 88 -17.66 0.76 9.88
C ASP A 88 -16.82 -0.53 9.76
N PHE A 89 -15.66 -0.58 10.43
CA PHE A 89 -14.81 -1.78 10.38
C PHE A 89 -15.47 -2.96 11.11
N ASP A 90 -15.78 -4.03 10.36
CA ASP A 90 -16.30 -5.28 10.93
C ASP A 90 -15.14 -6.28 11.18
N HIS A 91 -14.90 -6.64 12.45
CA HIS A 91 -13.84 -7.57 12.83
C HIS A 91 -14.14 -9.04 12.53
N GLU A 92 -15.40 -9.39 12.26
CA GLU A 92 -15.78 -10.75 11.86
C GLU A 92 -15.59 -10.96 10.35
N GLU A 93 -15.82 -9.91 9.56
CA GLU A 93 -15.78 -9.97 8.10
C GLU A 93 -14.48 -9.40 7.49
N ASN A 94 -13.74 -8.54 8.20
CA ASN A 94 -12.55 -7.87 7.68
C ASN A 94 -11.27 -8.24 8.43
N VAL A 95 -10.18 -8.33 7.67
CA VAL A 95 -8.81 -8.45 8.20
C VAL A 95 -8.24 -7.05 8.42
N ASP A 96 -7.68 -6.79 9.60
CA ASP A 96 -6.99 -5.54 9.88
C ASP A 96 -5.61 -5.52 9.20
N PHE A 97 -5.28 -4.38 8.57
CA PHE A 97 -3.99 -4.14 7.96
C PHE A 97 -3.19 -3.19 8.85
N ILE A 98 -2.01 -3.63 9.25
CA ILE A 98 -1.13 -2.84 10.12
C ILE A 98 0.11 -2.44 9.33
N ALA A 99 0.25 -1.13 9.11
CA ALA A 99 1.47 -0.58 8.54
C ALA A 99 2.48 -0.31 9.67
N LEU A 100 3.69 -0.85 9.58
CA LEU A 100 4.74 -0.72 10.60
C LEU A 100 5.90 0.14 10.10
N ASN A 101 6.36 1.10 10.91
CA ASN A 101 7.48 1.96 10.59
C ASN A 101 8.81 1.30 10.93
N SER A 102 9.53 0.82 9.92
CA SER A 102 10.83 0.13 10.09
C SER A 102 11.95 1.01 10.67
N ARG A 103 11.76 2.33 10.75
CA ARG A 103 12.70 3.24 11.43
C ARG A 103 12.57 3.17 12.96
N LEU A 104 11.42 2.73 13.45
CA LEU A 104 11.07 2.70 14.88
C LEU A 104 10.89 1.26 15.39
N ILE A 105 10.31 0.39 14.58
CA ILE A 105 10.11 -1.02 14.87
C ILE A 105 11.17 -1.86 14.18
N LYS A 106 11.83 -2.74 14.95
CA LYS A 106 12.71 -3.78 14.41
C LYS A 106 12.03 -5.13 14.55
N THR A 107 11.78 -5.78 13.42
CA THR A 107 11.38 -7.18 13.41
C THR A 107 12.59 -8.03 13.76
N VAL A 108 12.40 -8.97 14.71
CA VAL A 108 13.42 -9.94 15.14
C VAL A 108 13.75 -10.92 14.03
#